data_AF-A0A3D4T9M9-F1
#
_entry.id   AF-A0A3D4T9M9-F1
#
_cell.length_a   1.000
_cell.length_b   1.000
_cell.length_c   1.000
_cell.angle_alpha   90.00
_cell.angle_beta   90.00
_cell.angle_gamma   90.00
#
_symmetry.space_group_name_H-M   'P 1'
#
loop_
_entity.id
_entity.type
_entity.pdbx_description
1 polymer ?
#
loop_
_entity_poly.entity_id
_entity_poly.type
_entity_poly.pdbx_seq_one_letter_code
_entity_poly.pdbx_strand_id
1 'polypeptide(L)'
;MEQQLTQEIRANIDQPEKLEQLYRDSPKQFSHAFQTAYPSIAQTSAAAFWQARLQYTKESLIAFGQQSEWILVFVLSMLAGFAARLPLFWLIGDQQPEWYQQHIGFLVFPFLLAYFAYKQSIPKQQWLLVAGAYLFAFVLNEWVTKNSQTQILSSIH
;
A
#
# COMPACT_ATOMS: atom_id res chain seq x y z
N MET A 1 -18.47 -34.83 -2.28
CA MET A 1 -19.13 -33.77 -1.49
C MET A 1 -19.35 -32.51 -2.32
N GLU A 2 -18.33 -31.92 -2.96
CA GLU A 2 -18.51 -30.67 -3.73
C GLU A 2 -19.54 -30.76 -4.86
N GLN A 3 -19.65 -31.91 -5.56
CA GLN A 3 -20.66 -32.06 -6.62
C GLN A 3 -22.11 -32.06 -6.11
N GLN A 4 -22.35 -32.53 -4.88
CA GLN A 4 -23.67 -32.46 -4.25
C GLN A 4 -24.02 -31.00 -3.91
N LEU A 5 -23.07 -30.24 -3.38
CA LEU A 5 -23.23 -28.83 -3.07
C LEU A 5 -23.55 -28.00 -4.33
N THR A 6 -22.86 -28.25 -5.44
CA THR A 6 -23.14 -27.62 -6.75
C THR A 6 -24.57 -27.90 -7.22
N GLN A 7 -25.06 -29.13 -7.04
CA GLN A 7 -26.44 -29.49 -7.39
C GLN A 7 -27.46 -28.80 -6.49
N GLU A 8 -27.20 -28.71 -5.18
CA GLU A 8 -28.06 -28.01 -4.24
C GLU A 8 -28.12 -26.50 -4.52
N ILE A 9 -27.00 -25.87 -4.88
CA ILE A 9 -26.96 -24.46 -5.28
C ILE A 9 -27.82 -24.22 -6.52
N ARG A 10 -27.72 -25.11 -7.53
CA ARG A 10 -28.55 -25.01 -8.75
C ARG A 10 -30.04 -25.20 -8.47
N ALA A 11 -30.38 -26.19 -7.64
CA ALA A 11 -31.77 -26.52 -7.32
C ALA A 11 -32.46 -25.48 -6.43
N ASN A 12 -31.69 -24.71 -5.66
CA ASN A 12 -32.21 -23.73 -4.69
C ASN A 12 -31.78 -22.30 -5.03
N ILE A 13 -31.46 -21.98 -6.29
CA ILE A 13 -30.97 -20.65 -6.69
C ILE A 13 -31.99 -19.54 -6.41
N ASP A 14 -33.29 -19.87 -6.48
CA ASP A 14 -34.39 -18.96 -6.20
C ASP A 14 -34.82 -18.95 -4.71
N GLN A 15 -34.16 -19.75 -3.86
CA GLN A 15 -34.43 -19.83 -2.42
C GLN A 15 -33.33 -19.15 -1.60
N PRO A 16 -33.45 -17.85 -1.31
CA PRO A 16 -32.38 -17.07 -0.68
C PRO A 16 -32.01 -17.56 0.73
N GLU A 17 -32.98 -18.02 1.53
CA GLU A 17 -32.71 -18.54 2.88
C GLU A 17 -31.80 -19.77 2.86
N LYS A 18 -32.06 -20.70 1.94
CA LYS A 18 -31.30 -21.94 1.83
C LYS A 18 -29.90 -21.72 1.29
N LEU A 19 -29.74 -20.81 0.34
CA LEU A 19 -28.42 -20.39 -0.13
C LEU A 19 -27.58 -19.72 0.97
N GLU A 20 -28.20 -18.85 1.78
CA GLU A 20 -27.51 -18.23 2.91
C GLU A 20 -27.11 -19.26 3.98
N GLN A 21 -27.95 -20.25 4.25
CA GLN A 21 -27.61 -21.36 5.14
C GLN A 21 -26.39 -22.14 4.61
N LEU A 22 -26.42 -22.57 3.35
CA LEU A 22 -25.31 -23.29 2.71
C LEU A 22 -24.01 -22.47 2.72
N TYR A 23 -24.11 -21.16 2.51
CA TYR A 23 -22.98 -20.25 2.61
C TYR A 23 -22.43 -20.15 4.04
N ARG A 24 -23.30 -20.05 5.05
CA ARG A 24 -22.89 -19.96 6.47
C ARG A 24 -22.26 -21.25 6.98
N ASP A 25 -22.80 -22.39 6.56
CA ASP A 25 -22.30 -23.70 6.96
C ASP A 25 -20.89 -23.96 6.40
N SER A 26 -20.61 -23.54 5.17
CA SER A 26 -19.30 -23.78 4.53
C SER A 26 -18.92 -22.71 3.50
N PRO A 27 -18.46 -21.52 3.93
CA PRO A 27 -18.25 -20.36 3.04
C PRO A 27 -17.24 -20.64 1.91
N LYS A 28 -16.13 -21.32 2.23
CA LYS A 28 -15.07 -21.62 1.25
C LYS A 28 -15.53 -22.62 0.19
N GLN A 29 -16.18 -23.71 0.62
CA GLN A 29 -16.67 -24.75 -0.29
C GLN A 29 -17.84 -24.24 -1.12
N PHE A 30 -18.74 -23.46 -0.52
CA PHE A 30 -19.83 -22.78 -1.22
C PHE A 30 -19.30 -21.86 -2.32
N SER A 31 -18.29 -21.03 -2.04
CA SER A 31 -17.72 -20.12 -3.05
C SER A 31 -17.17 -20.89 -4.26
N HIS A 32 -16.49 -22.01 -4.03
CA HIS A 32 -15.92 -22.84 -5.10
C HIS A 32 -17.00 -23.58 -5.91
N ALA A 33 -17.97 -24.19 -5.22
CA ALA A 33 -19.11 -24.86 -5.84
C ALA A 33 -20.02 -23.87 -6.59
N PHE A 34 -20.21 -22.66 -6.06
CA PHE A 34 -20.96 -21.59 -6.70
C PHE A 34 -20.30 -21.12 -7.99
N GLN A 35 -18.98 -20.90 -7.99
CA GLN A 35 -18.23 -20.56 -9.22
C GLN A 35 -18.37 -21.65 -10.29
N THR A 36 -18.40 -22.92 -9.87
CA THR A 36 -18.61 -24.07 -10.77
C THR A 36 -20.05 -24.14 -11.29
N ALA A 37 -21.04 -23.78 -10.46
CA ALA A 37 -22.45 -23.71 -10.86
C ALA A 37 -22.77 -22.49 -11.74
N TYR A 38 -22.04 -21.39 -11.56
CA TYR A 38 -22.37 -20.06 -12.09
C TYR A 38 -22.69 -20.02 -13.58
N PRO A 39 -21.94 -20.65 -14.50
CA PRO A 39 -22.25 -20.62 -15.94
C PRO A 39 -23.65 -21.14 -16.28
N SER A 40 -24.20 -22.04 -15.45
CA SER A 40 -25.53 -22.62 -15.65
C SER A 40 -26.68 -21.84 -14.99
N ILE A 41 -26.38 -20.93 -14.05
CA ILE A 41 -27.37 -20.15 -13.30
C ILE A 41 -27.24 -18.63 -13.52
N ALA A 42 -26.30 -18.18 -14.36
CA ALA A 42 -25.99 -16.78 -14.61
C ALA A 42 -27.16 -15.93 -15.12
N GLN A 43 -28.23 -16.55 -15.64
CA GLN A 43 -29.44 -15.86 -16.11
C GLN A 43 -30.36 -15.41 -14.96
N THR A 44 -30.13 -15.85 -13.72
CA THR A 44 -30.95 -15.50 -12.56
C THR A 44 -30.40 -14.28 -11.83
N SER A 45 -31.30 -13.39 -11.37
CA SER A 45 -30.93 -12.21 -10.57
C SER A 45 -30.26 -12.59 -9.25
N ALA A 46 -30.68 -13.71 -8.64
CA ALA A 46 -30.07 -14.26 -7.44
C ALA A 46 -28.61 -14.66 -7.67
N ALA A 47 -28.28 -15.32 -8.79
CA ALA A 47 -26.90 -15.64 -9.12
C ALA A 47 -26.03 -14.40 -9.33
N ALA A 48 -26.56 -13.36 -9.99
CA ALA A 48 -25.85 -12.10 -10.17
C ALA A 48 -25.54 -11.41 -8.82
N PHE A 49 -26.50 -11.42 -7.89
CA PHE A 49 -26.29 -10.90 -6.54
C PHE A 49 -25.21 -11.67 -5.78
N TRP A 50 -25.27 -13.01 -5.79
CA TRP A 50 -24.29 -13.84 -5.11
C TRP A 50 -22.91 -13.75 -5.73
N GLN A 51 -22.82 -13.62 -7.05
CA GLN A 51 -21.56 -13.36 -7.74
C GLN A 51 -20.94 -12.04 -7.26
N ALA A 52 -21.73 -10.97 -7.21
CA ALA A 52 -21.26 -9.70 -6.68
C ALA A 52 -20.81 -9.84 -5.21
N ARG A 53 -21.58 -10.54 -4.36
CA ARG A 53 -21.23 -10.76 -2.95
C ARG A 53 -19.96 -11.59 -2.75
N LEU A 54 -19.78 -12.65 -3.52
CA LEU A 54 -18.65 -13.58 -3.41
C LEU A 54 -17.38 -13.05 -4.08
N GLN A 55 -17.52 -12.33 -5.20
CA GLN A 55 -16.40 -11.65 -5.85
C GLN A 55 -16.03 -10.33 -5.19
N TYR A 56 -16.92 -9.76 -4.36
CA TYR A 56 -16.60 -8.64 -3.49
C TYR A 56 -15.72 -9.12 -2.34
N THR A 57 -14.48 -9.49 -2.66
CA THR A 57 -13.45 -9.63 -1.66
C THR A 57 -13.05 -8.22 -1.23
N LYS A 58 -12.94 -7.99 0.08
CA LYS A 58 -12.22 -6.85 0.70
C LYS A 58 -10.74 -6.77 0.28
N GLU A 59 -10.33 -7.39 -0.83
CA GLU A 59 -9.02 -7.26 -1.45
C GLU A 59 -8.75 -5.79 -1.85
N SER A 60 -9.81 -5.01 -2.12
CA SER A 60 -9.68 -3.57 -2.37
C SER A 60 -9.47 -2.72 -1.13
N LEU A 61 -9.77 -3.23 0.07
CA LEU A 61 -9.63 -2.49 1.35
C LEU A 61 -8.46 -2.98 2.21
N ILE A 62 -7.99 -4.21 1.99
CA ILE A 62 -6.90 -4.86 2.76
C ILE A 62 -5.99 -5.67 1.82
N ALA A 63 -5.59 -5.11 0.67
CA ALA A 63 -4.37 -5.53 -0.02
C ALA A 63 -3.15 -5.07 0.81
N PHE A 64 -2.99 -5.66 1.99
CA PHE A 64 -1.73 -5.60 2.72
C PHE A 64 -0.76 -6.54 2.00
N GLY A 65 -0.03 -5.98 1.02
CA GLY A 65 1.19 -6.57 0.50
C GLY A 65 0.98 -7.69 -0.50
N GLN A 66 0.72 -7.33 -1.75
CA GLN A 66 1.10 -8.22 -2.87
C GLN A 66 2.61 -8.52 -2.74
N GLN A 67 3.08 -9.74 -3.05
CA GLN A 67 4.50 -10.12 -2.85
C GLN A 67 5.49 -9.12 -3.50
N SER A 68 5.09 -8.49 -4.60
CA SER A 68 5.83 -7.41 -5.26
C SER A 68 6.01 -6.15 -4.39
N GLU A 69 5.03 -5.80 -3.55
CA GLU A 69 5.09 -4.62 -2.67
C GLU A 69 6.11 -4.83 -1.54
N TRP A 70 6.21 -6.04 -0.98
CA TRP A 70 7.18 -6.36 0.06
C TRP A 70 8.62 -6.25 -0.44
N ILE A 71 8.89 -6.71 -1.67
CA ILE A 71 10.20 -6.57 -2.32
C ILE A 71 10.53 -5.09 -2.52
N LEU A 72 9.57 -4.30 -2.99
CA LEU A 72 9.75 -2.88 -3.23
C LEU A 72 10.04 -2.12 -1.92
N VAL A 73 9.29 -2.39 -0.84
CA VAL A 73 9.54 -1.81 0.49
C VAL A 73 10.92 -2.20 1.02
N PHE A 74 11.33 -3.47 0.85
CA PHE A 74 12.65 -3.94 1.24
C PHE A 74 13.77 -3.20 0.50
N VAL A 75 13.66 -3.06 -0.83
CA VAL A 75 14.62 -2.34 -1.66
C VAL A 75 14.69 -0.86 -1.26
N LEU A 76 13.54 -0.19 -1.10
CA LEU A 76 13.50 1.21 -0.65
C LEU A 76 14.12 1.39 0.73
N SER A 77 13.92 0.44 1.64
CA SER A 77 14.50 0.48 2.99
C SER A 77 16.02 0.30 2.96
N MET A 78 16.53 -0.61 2.12
CA MET A 78 17.98 -0.74 1.89
C MET A 78 18.57 0.52 1.28
N LEU A 79 17.90 1.12 0.29
CA LEU A 79 18.35 2.37 -0.32
C LEU A 79 18.32 3.54 0.66
N ALA A 80 17.30 3.63 1.52
CA ALA A 80 17.23 4.62 2.59
C ALA A 80 18.36 4.44 3.60
N GLY A 81 18.66 3.20 3.99
CA GLY A 81 19.78 2.89 4.88
C GLY A 81 21.14 3.20 4.25
N PHE A 82 21.30 2.94 2.95
CA PHE A 82 22.51 3.32 2.22
C PHE A 82 22.63 4.84 2.10
N ALA A 83 21.54 5.53 1.77
CA ALA A 83 21.49 6.99 1.74
C ALA A 83 21.84 7.59 3.11
N ALA A 84 21.34 7.03 4.21
CA ALA A 84 21.69 7.42 5.59
C ALA A 84 23.19 7.28 5.90
N ARG A 85 23.87 6.37 5.20
CA ARG A 85 25.31 6.16 5.34
C ARG A 85 26.15 7.06 4.42
N LEU A 86 25.60 7.61 3.34
CA LEU A 86 26.35 8.49 2.42
C LEU A 86 26.97 9.72 3.08
N PRO A 87 26.28 10.47 3.98
CA PRO A 87 26.86 11.64 4.65
C PRO A 87 28.08 11.31 5.49
N LEU A 88 28.16 10.10 6.04
CA LEU A 88 29.24 9.64 6.91
C LEU A 88 30.57 9.46 6.17
N PHE A 89 30.52 9.21 4.86
CA PHE A 89 31.71 8.91 4.06
C PHE A 89 32.21 10.11 3.23
N TRP A 90 31.32 11.02 2.81
CA TRP A 90 31.66 11.96 1.72
C TRP A 90 31.50 13.46 2.05
N LEU A 91 30.66 13.85 3.02
CA LEU A 91 30.17 15.23 3.06
C LEU A 91 30.51 16.05 4.32
N ILE A 92 30.77 15.42 5.49
CA ILE A 92 30.84 16.16 6.77
C ILE A 92 31.90 15.53 7.68
N GLY A 93 32.97 16.27 8.00
CA GLY A 93 33.88 15.97 9.11
C GLY A 93 33.17 16.09 10.48
N ASP A 94 33.90 16.34 11.57
CA ASP A 94 33.49 16.36 13.01
C ASP A 94 32.10 16.94 13.41
N GLN A 95 31.36 17.60 12.51
CA GLN A 95 30.00 18.16 12.69
C GLN A 95 28.87 17.15 12.42
N GLN A 96 29.15 15.85 12.54
CA GLN A 96 28.24 14.77 12.10
C GLN A 96 26.88 14.67 12.82
N PRO A 97 26.75 14.93 14.14
CA PRO A 97 25.48 14.71 14.83
C PRO A 97 24.43 15.77 14.51
N GLU A 98 24.82 17.05 14.49
CA GLU A 98 23.89 18.18 14.35
C GLU A 98 23.27 18.25 12.95
N TRP A 99 24.09 18.06 11.91
CA TRP A 99 23.60 18.03 10.54
C TRP A 99 22.66 16.84 10.32
N TYR A 100 22.99 15.68 10.89
CA TYR A 100 22.16 14.48 10.76
C TYR A 100 20.79 14.66 11.42
N GLN A 101 20.73 15.26 12.62
CA GLN A 101 19.46 15.55 13.31
C GLN A 101 18.54 16.46 12.48
N GLN A 102 19.11 17.40 11.73
CA GLN A 102 18.36 18.36 10.93
C GLN A 102 17.93 17.81 9.55
N HIS A 103 18.68 16.85 8.99
CA HIS A 103 18.50 16.42 7.59
C HIS A 103 18.09 14.95 7.42
N ILE A 104 18.03 14.14 8.50
CA ILE A 104 17.64 12.73 8.44
C ILE A 104 16.25 12.53 7.82
N GLY A 105 15.30 13.42 8.12
CA GLY A 105 13.96 13.38 7.52
C GLY A 105 14.04 13.49 6.01
N PHE A 106 14.88 14.40 5.50
CA PHE A 106 15.07 14.58 4.07
C PHE A 106 15.83 13.43 3.38
N LEU A 107 16.43 12.53 4.16
CA LEU A 107 17.04 11.31 3.65
C LEU A 107 16.06 10.14 3.61
N VAL A 108 15.16 10.02 4.58
CA VAL A 108 14.25 8.86 4.70
C VAL A 108 12.92 9.09 3.97
N PHE A 109 12.35 10.29 4.06
CA PHE A 109 11.07 10.60 3.45
C PHE A 109 10.98 10.51 1.91
N PRO A 110 12.03 10.74 1.08
CA PRO A 110 11.87 10.67 -0.37
C PRO A 110 11.62 9.22 -0.83
N PHE A 111 12.14 8.24 -0.10
CA PHE A 111 11.87 6.82 -0.36
C PHE A 111 10.42 6.46 -0.01
N LEU A 112 9.90 6.98 1.10
CA LEU A 112 8.49 6.82 1.46
C LEU A 112 7.55 7.47 0.44
N LEU A 113 7.93 8.67 -0.03
CA LEU A 113 7.24 9.40 -1.08
C LEU A 113 7.23 8.61 -2.40
N ALA A 114 8.35 8.00 -2.76
CA ALA A 114 8.45 7.12 -3.92
C ALA A 114 7.54 5.90 -3.80
N TYR A 115 7.43 5.29 -2.61
CA TYR A 115 6.50 4.19 -2.35
C TYR A 115 5.04 4.60 -2.61
N PHE A 116 4.59 5.70 -2.01
CA PHE A 116 3.22 6.18 -2.20
C PHE A 116 2.95 6.61 -3.63
N ALA A 117 3.91 7.25 -4.30
CA ALA A 117 3.77 7.64 -5.69
C ALA A 117 3.66 6.44 -6.63
N TYR A 118 4.37 5.35 -6.34
CA TYR A 118 4.20 4.06 -7.02
C TYR A 118 2.83 3.44 -6.72
N LYS A 119 2.42 3.37 -5.45
CA LYS A 119 1.16 2.75 -5.03
C LYS A 119 -0.07 3.45 -5.61
N GLN A 120 -0.04 4.78 -5.67
CA GLN A 120 -1.15 5.58 -6.19
C GLN A 120 -1.11 5.73 -7.73
N SER A 121 -0.14 5.11 -8.42
CA SER A 121 0.01 5.19 -9.88
C SER A 121 -0.03 6.64 -10.40
N ILE A 122 0.67 7.54 -9.69
CA ILE A 122 0.69 8.98 -10.00
C ILE A 122 1.26 9.20 -11.41
N PRO A 123 0.64 10.05 -12.25
CA PRO A 123 1.15 10.34 -13.59
C PRO A 123 2.54 10.99 -13.53
N LYS A 124 3.40 10.66 -14.51
CA LYS A 124 4.82 11.08 -14.54
C LYS A 124 5.03 12.60 -14.49
N GLN A 125 4.05 13.39 -14.93
CA GLN A 125 4.10 14.86 -14.83
C GLN A 125 3.98 15.36 -13.39
N GLN A 126 3.16 14.70 -12.56
CA GLN A 126 3.01 15.05 -11.14
C GLN A 126 4.24 14.62 -10.33
N TRP A 127 4.97 13.60 -10.77
CA TRP A 127 6.26 13.22 -10.20
C TRP A 127 7.30 14.36 -10.23
N LEU A 128 7.35 15.11 -11.33
CA LEU A 128 8.22 16.28 -11.46
C LEU A 128 7.84 17.39 -10.48
N LEU A 129 6.53 17.63 -10.29
CA LEU A 129 6.04 18.62 -9.33
C LEU A 129 6.37 18.22 -7.89
N VAL A 130 6.15 16.95 -7.54
CA VAL A 130 6.45 16.42 -6.21
C VAL A 130 7.95 16.47 -5.92
N ALA A 131 8.79 16.06 -6.86
CA ALA A 131 10.25 16.16 -6.74
C ALA A 131 10.71 17.62 -6.63
N GLY A 132 10.12 18.53 -7.41
CA GLY A 132 10.40 19.96 -7.35
C GLY A 132 10.02 20.58 -6.01
N ALA A 133 8.83 20.28 -5.50
CA ALA A 133 8.38 20.75 -4.18
C ALA A 133 9.26 20.22 -3.05
N TYR A 134 9.70 18.96 -3.16
CA TYR A 134 10.61 18.35 -2.21
C TYR A 134 11.98 19.03 -2.18
N LEU A 135 12.59 19.25 -3.35
CA LEU A 135 13.86 19.97 -3.47
C LEU A 135 13.74 21.41 -2.99
N PHE A 136 12.63 22.08 -3.30
CA PHE A 136 12.35 23.43 -2.81
C PHE A 136 12.27 23.46 -1.28
N ALA A 137 11.58 22.49 -0.66
CA ALA A 137 11.51 22.37 0.80
C ALA A 137 12.90 22.13 1.41
N PHE A 138 13.73 21.29 0.78
CA PHE A 138 15.11 21.05 1.22
C PHE A 138 15.95 22.32 1.17
N VAL A 139 15.90 23.08 0.07
CA VAL A 139 16.64 24.35 -0.08
C VAL A 139 16.17 25.40 0.91
N LEU A 140 14.85 25.52 1.13
CA LEU A 140 14.31 26.43 2.14
C LEU A 140 14.79 26.04 3.55
N ASN A 141 14.80 24.75 3.87
CA ASN A 141 15.28 24.26 5.17
C ASN A 141 16.76 24.60 5.39
N GLU A 142 17.62 24.37 4.39
CA GLU A 142 19.03 24.75 4.42
C GLU A 142 19.23 26.27 4.57
N TRP A 143 18.40 27.08 3.92
CA TRP A 143 18.46 28.53 4.03
C TRP A 143 18.04 29.03 5.43
N VAL A 144 16.98 28.46 6.01
CA VAL A 144 16.51 28.83 7.35
C VAL A 144 17.51 28.42 8.42
N THR A 145 18.02 27.18 8.37
CA THR A 145 18.94 26.65 9.38
C THR A 145 20.26 27.42 9.41
N LYS A 146 20.84 27.77 8.25
CA LYS A 146 22.07 28.58 8.20
C LYS A 146 21.91 30.01 8.75
N ASN A 147 20.72 30.60 8.68
CA ASN A 147 20.46 31.97 9.09
C ASN A 147 19.84 32.09 10.50
N SER A 148 19.63 30.96 11.19
CA SER A 148 18.95 30.92 12.48
C SER A 148 19.90 31.23 13.64
N GLN A 149 19.85 32.47 14.15
CA GLN A 149 20.60 32.86 15.36
C GLN A 149 20.19 32.06 16.60
N THR A 150 18.95 31.59 16.66
CA THR A 150 18.42 30.76 17.76
C THR A 150 19.10 29.38 17.82
N GLN A 151 19.41 28.78 16.67
CA GLN A 151 20.13 27.50 16.62
C GLN A 151 21.58 27.63 17.08
N ILE A 152 22.26 28.72 16.69
CA ILE A 152 23.65 29.00 17.12
C ILE A 152 23.70 29.21 18.63
N LEU A 153 22.70 29.86 19.22
CA LEU A 153 22.67 30.10 20.66
C LEU A 153 22.37 28.81 21.46
N SER A 154 21.50 27.93 20.94
CA SER A 154 21.16 26.66 21.61
C SER A 154 22.22 25.57 21.47
N SER A 155 23.15 25.68 20.52
CA SER A 155 24.27 24.73 20.39
C SER A 155 25.49 25.13 21.23
N ILE A 156 25.57 26.39 21.66
CA ILE A 156 26.64 26.90 22.53
C ILE A 156 26.35 26.68 24.03
N HIS A 157 25.08 26.51 24.42
CA HIS A 157 24.63 26.40 25.81
C HIS A 157 24.03 25.03 26.12
#